data_AF-A0AA38RWZ3-F1
#
_entry.id   AF-A0AA38RWZ3-F1
#
_cell.length_a   1.000
_cell.length_b   1.000
_cell.length_c   1.000
_cell.angle_alpha   90.00
_cell.angle_beta   90.00
_cell.angle_gamma   90.00
#
_symmetry.space_group_name_H-M   'P 1'
#
loop_
_entity.id
_entity.type
_entity.pdbx_description
1 polymer ?
#
loop_
_entity_poly.entity_id
_entity_poly.type
_entity_poly.pdbx_seq_one_letter_code
_entity_poly.pdbx_strand_id
1 'polypeptide(L)'
;MMKWHLDFFGGHLVLLTEQAAFIAFDDEHHRLVIVSDPKHQAVKDRQTATGIYHIAFTLDSLADLATSYEQKKANGITPHWPVNHGMSTSMYYFDPDGNEFEMQVDNFDTAEQARQFMATPEYAKNPIGVDMDVDDFIRRVRSGEDEASIKKRPDIGPRLSRWENSIYFNRRAE
;
A
#
# COMPACT_ATOMS: atom_id res chain seq x y z
N MET A 1 14.35 11.17 2.98
CA MET A 1 13.94 10.12 3.93
C MET A 1 12.95 10.61 4.98
N MET A 2 13.35 11.45 5.95
CA MET A 2 12.46 11.94 7.02
C MET A 2 11.21 12.67 6.51
N LYS A 3 11.39 13.70 5.66
CA LYS A 3 10.26 14.46 5.10
C LYS A 3 9.23 13.55 4.40
N TRP A 4 9.72 12.60 3.59
CA TRP A 4 8.84 11.64 2.91
C TRP A 4 7.97 10.87 3.90
N HIS A 5 8.52 10.39 5.02
CA HIS A 5 7.75 9.64 6.02
C HIS A 5 6.76 10.52 6.79
N LEU A 6 7.12 11.78 7.07
CA LEU A 6 6.19 12.75 7.66
C LEU A 6 5.01 13.01 6.71
N ASP A 7 5.28 13.27 5.42
CA ASP A 7 4.26 13.51 4.42
C ASP A 7 3.40 12.25 4.14
N PHE A 8 4.04 11.07 4.12
CA PHE A 8 3.38 9.79 3.81
C PHE A 8 2.39 9.40 4.91
N PHE A 9 2.81 9.46 6.18
CA PHE A 9 1.97 9.06 7.30
C PHE A 9 1.08 10.20 7.83
N GLY A 10 1.25 11.43 7.35
CA GLY A 10 0.66 12.59 8.01
C GLY A 10 1.18 12.76 9.44
N GLY A 11 2.39 12.26 9.70
CA GLY A 11 2.98 12.16 11.02
C GLY A 11 3.67 13.43 11.47
N HIS A 12 4.14 13.41 12.70
CA HIS A 12 4.95 14.47 13.29
C HIS A 12 6.26 13.90 13.86
N LEU A 13 7.26 14.77 13.93
CA LEU A 13 8.55 14.45 14.53
C LEU A 13 8.42 14.51 16.06
N VAL A 14 8.77 13.41 16.73
CA VAL A 14 8.81 13.34 18.20
C VAL A 14 10.19 13.75 18.72
N LEU A 15 11.24 13.23 18.10
CA LEU A 15 12.63 13.52 18.48
C LEU A 15 13.52 13.47 17.25
N LEU A 16 14.43 14.44 17.13
CA LEU A 16 15.51 14.44 16.15
C LEU A 16 16.84 14.59 16.86
N THR A 17 17.76 13.70 16.58
CA THR A 17 19.16 13.76 16.98
C THR A 17 20.06 13.78 15.74
N GLU A 18 21.38 13.86 15.95
CA GLU A 18 22.33 13.73 14.84
C GLU A 18 22.27 12.33 14.19
N GLN A 19 21.84 11.29 14.92
CA GLN A 19 21.86 9.90 14.44
C GLN A 19 20.47 9.34 14.14
N ALA A 20 19.38 9.94 14.64
CA ALA A 20 18.05 9.34 14.51
C ALA A 20 16.92 10.36 14.44
N ALA A 21 15.86 10.02 13.71
CA ALA A 21 14.57 10.70 13.71
C ALA A 21 13.47 9.74 14.16
N PHE A 22 12.71 10.11 15.18
CA PHE A 22 11.57 9.36 15.73
C PHE A 22 10.28 10.02 15.25
N ILE A 23 9.42 9.27 14.58
CA ILE A 23 8.18 9.76 13.97
C ILE A 23 7.00 9.01 14.60
N ALA A 24 5.96 9.77 14.95
CA ALA A 24 4.66 9.26 15.36
C ALA A 24 3.58 9.77 14.40
N PHE A 25 2.51 9.00 14.25
CA PHE A 25 1.32 9.36 13.48
C PHE A 25 0.03 9.03 14.24
N ASP A 26 0.17 8.85 15.55
CA ASP A 26 -0.87 8.69 16.55
C ASP A 26 -0.29 9.10 17.92
N ASP A 27 -0.95 8.73 19.02
CA ASP A 27 -0.54 9.10 20.39
C ASP A 27 0.66 8.29 20.94
N GLU A 28 1.20 7.34 20.18
CA GLU A 28 2.34 6.53 20.62
C GLU A 28 3.66 7.31 20.59
N HIS A 29 4.61 6.97 21.49
CA HIS A 29 5.90 7.65 21.61
C HIS A 29 6.74 7.63 20.32
N HIS A 30 6.54 6.64 19.45
CA HIS A 30 7.03 6.57 18.07
C HIS A 30 6.46 5.32 17.39
N ARG A 31 6.23 5.42 16.08
CA ARG A 31 5.87 4.30 15.21
C ARG A 31 6.99 3.93 14.25
N LEU A 32 7.81 4.92 13.88
CA LEU A 32 8.92 4.75 12.96
C LEU A 32 10.17 5.46 13.50
N VAL A 33 11.31 4.80 13.35
CA VAL A 33 12.62 5.38 13.64
C VAL A 33 13.49 5.29 12.39
N ILE A 34 14.08 6.41 11.98
CA ILE A 34 15.02 6.48 10.86
C ILE A 34 16.40 6.71 11.46
N VAL A 35 17.34 5.79 11.22
CA VAL A 35 18.71 5.87 11.74
C VAL A 35 19.67 6.24 10.62
N SER A 36 20.53 7.23 10.88
CA SER A 36 21.66 7.58 10.03
C SER A 36 22.94 6.96 10.59
N ASP A 37 23.34 5.82 10.03
CA ASP A 37 24.64 5.20 10.31
C ASP A 37 25.51 5.24 9.05
N PRO A 38 26.65 5.96 9.06
CA PRO A 38 27.54 6.05 7.90
C PRO A 38 28.18 4.71 7.50
N LYS A 39 28.08 3.66 8.32
CA LYS A 39 28.56 2.31 8.00
C LYS A 39 27.53 1.49 7.22
N HIS A 40 26.25 1.88 7.23
CA HIS A 40 25.22 1.18 6.47
C HIS A 40 25.37 1.44 4.98
N GLN A 41 25.15 0.39 4.18
CA GLN A 41 25.16 0.46 2.73
C GLN A 41 23.74 0.31 2.20
N ALA A 42 23.43 1.06 1.14
CA ALA A 42 22.18 0.85 0.42
C ALA A 42 22.13 -0.56 -0.18
N VAL A 43 20.94 -1.17 -0.15
CA VAL A 43 20.69 -2.44 -0.83
C VAL A 43 20.76 -2.20 -2.33
N LYS A 44 21.75 -2.80 -3.00
CA LYS A 44 22.04 -2.56 -4.43
C LYS A 44 20.88 -2.97 -5.35
N ASP A 45 20.27 -4.12 -5.06
CA ASP A 45 19.10 -4.61 -5.77
C ASP A 45 18.14 -5.26 -4.77
N ARG A 46 17.01 -4.60 -4.52
CA ARG A 46 15.99 -5.08 -3.59
C ARG A 46 15.18 -6.24 -4.15
N GLN A 47 15.15 -6.43 -5.47
CA GLN A 47 14.40 -7.53 -6.11
C GLN A 47 15.07 -8.89 -5.87
N THR A 48 16.39 -8.89 -5.64
CA THR A 48 17.19 -10.10 -5.42
C THR A 48 17.75 -10.22 -4.00
N ALA A 49 17.60 -9.18 -3.17
CA ALA A 49 18.03 -9.20 -1.77
C ALA A 49 16.97 -9.84 -0.85
N THR A 50 17.42 -10.58 0.16
CA THR A 50 16.56 -11.02 1.26
C THR A 50 16.16 -9.82 2.13
N GLY A 51 14.90 -9.78 2.57
CA GLY A 51 14.41 -8.74 3.48
C GLY A 51 12.90 -8.81 3.71
N ILE A 52 12.37 -7.74 4.30
CA ILE A 52 10.93 -7.51 4.39
C ILE A 52 10.42 -7.21 2.98
N TYR A 53 9.36 -7.91 2.56
CA TYR A 53 8.77 -7.69 1.24
C TYR A 53 8.01 -6.35 1.17
N HIS A 54 7.10 -6.12 2.12
CA HIS A 54 6.45 -4.82 2.36
C HIS A 54 5.93 -4.74 3.80
N ILE A 55 5.52 -3.54 4.23
CA ILE A 55 4.86 -3.28 5.51
C ILE A 55 3.47 -2.70 5.21
N ALA A 56 2.42 -3.30 5.77
CA ALA A 56 1.04 -2.90 5.51
C ALA A 56 0.40 -2.18 6.70
N PHE A 57 -0.42 -1.16 6.39
CA PHE A 57 -1.21 -0.37 7.32
C PHE A 57 -2.67 -0.37 6.86
N THR A 58 -3.54 -0.86 7.74
CA THR A 58 -4.99 -0.88 7.50
C THR A 58 -5.60 0.44 7.92
N LEU A 59 -6.42 1.02 7.04
CA LEU A 59 -7.28 2.16 7.29
C LEU A 59 -8.73 1.69 7.49
N ASP A 60 -9.53 2.50 8.15
CA ASP A 60 -10.87 2.10 8.60
C ASP A 60 -11.89 2.03 7.46
N SER A 61 -11.71 2.82 6.39
CA SER A 61 -12.71 2.93 5.31
C SER A 61 -12.11 3.23 3.93
N LEU A 62 -12.92 3.01 2.88
CA LEU A 62 -12.57 3.45 1.53
C LEU A 62 -12.40 4.97 1.44
N ALA A 63 -13.19 5.72 2.22
CA ALA A 63 -13.07 7.18 2.30
C ALA A 63 -11.74 7.61 2.91
N ASP A 64 -11.24 6.88 3.92
CA ASP A 64 -9.93 7.14 4.52
C ASP A 64 -8.79 6.77 3.57
N LEU A 65 -8.92 5.64 2.84
CA LEU A 65 -7.95 5.28 1.79
C LEU A 65 -7.91 6.33 0.68
N ALA A 66 -9.07 6.84 0.25
CA ALA A 66 -9.15 7.92 -0.73
C ALA A 66 -8.52 9.22 -0.22
N THR A 67 -8.80 9.59 1.01
CA THR A 67 -8.22 10.79 1.66
C THR A 67 -6.70 10.65 1.80
N SER A 68 -6.23 9.47 2.23
CA SER A 68 -4.82 9.11 2.36
C SER A 68 -4.09 9.25 1.02
N TYR A 69 -4.69 8.80 -0.07
CA TYR A 69 -4.15 8.98 -1.43
C TYR A 69 -4.08 10.46 -1.83
N GLU A 70 -5.16 11.22 -1.67
CA GLU A 70 -5.22 12.63 -2.08
C GLU A 70 -4.17 13.47 -1.34
N GLN A 71 -3.98 13.25 -0.03
CA GLN A 71 -2.95 13.90 0.77
C GLN A 71 -1.53 13.56 0.31
N LYS A 72 -1.27 12.29 -0.02
CA LYS A 72 0.03 11.84 -0.56
C LYS A 72 0.28 12.43 -1.95
N LYS A 73 -0.72 12.41 -2.83
CA LYS A 73 -0.65 12.97 -4.19
C LYS A 73 -0.31 14.47 -4.16
N ALA A 74 -0.88 15.22 -3.22
CA ALA A 74 -0.57 16.64 -3.02
C ALA A 74 0.91 16.90 -2.67
N ASN A 75 1.61 15.91 -2.11
CA ASN A 75 3.04 15.96 -1.82
C ASN A 75 3.91 15.28 -2.90
N GLY A 76 3.33 14.92 -4.05
CA GLY A 76 4.03 14.22 -5.12
C GLY A 76 4.32 12.75 -4.83
N ILE A 77 3.66 12.16 -3.84
CA ILE A 77 3.78 10.74 -3.49
C ILE A 77 2.59 10.00 -4.11
N THR A 78 2.87 9.16 -5.12
CA THR A 78 1.85 8.36 -5.81
C THR A 78 2.15 6.88 -5.66
N PRO A 79 1.12 6.02 -5.56
CA PRO A 79 1.34 4.58 -5.50
C PRO A 79 1.92 4.09 -6.82
N HIS A 80 2.85 3.16 -6.75
CA HIS A 80 3.36 2.47 -7.94
C HIS A 80 2.45 1.32 -8.35
N TRP A 81 1.70 0.76 -7.39
CA TRP A 81 0.78 -0.34 -7.64
C TRP A 81 -0.49 -0.26 -6.77
N PRO A 82 -1.60 0.24 -7.35
CA PRO A 82 -2.96 0.13 -6.82
C PRO A 82 -3.64 -1.16 -7.28
N VAL A 83 -4.27 -1.87 -6.35
CA VAL A 83 -4.82 -3.21 -6.61
C VAL A 83 -5.96 -3.56 -5.66
N ASN A 84 -7.01 -4.19 -6.19
CA ASN A 84 -8.04 -4.85 -5.41
C ASN A 84 -7.70 -6.34 -5.33
N HIS A 85 -7.22 -6.78 -4.16
CA HIS A 85 -6.88 -8.17 -3.89
C HIS A 85 -8.11 -9.05 -3.61
N GLY A 86 -9.28 -8.44 -3.44
CA GLY A 86 -10.55 -9.11 -3.17
C GLY A 86 -10.85 -9.15 -1.69
N MET A 87 -9.90 -9.58 -0.86
CA MET A 87 -10.00 -9.43 0.60
C MET A 87 -9.65 -8.02 1.08
N SER A 88 -8.79 -7.30 0.35
CA SER A 88 -8.45 -5.91 0.60
C SER A 88 -8.40 -5.09 -0.68
N THR A 89 -8.53 -3.78 -0.51
CA THR A 89 -8.24 -2.77 -1.52
C THR A 89 -6.98 -2.03 -1.08
N SER A 90 -5.93 -2.07 -1.90
CA SER A 90 -4.57 -1.73 -1.49
C SER A 90 -3.88 -0.75 -2.45
N MET A 91 -3.01 0.09 -1.90
CA MET A 91 -2.12 0.99 -2.64
C MET A 91 -0.69 0.85 -2.11
N TYR A 92 0.24 0.46 -2.98
CA TYR A 92 1.66 0.25 -2.64
C TYR A 92 2.53 1.43 -3.08
N TYR A 93 3.46 1.82 -2.21
CA TYR A 93 4.35 2.98 -2.36
C TYR A 93 5.79 2.60 -2.03
N PHE A 94 6.75 3.19 -2.75
CA PHE A 94 8.16 3.11 -2.36
C PHE A 94 8.56 4.36 -1.60
N ASP A 95 9.25 4.17 -0.49
CA ASP A 95 10.01 5.25 0.12
C ASP A 95 11.29 5.56 -0.68
N PRO A 96 12.05 6.62 -0.33
CA PRO A 96 13.25 7.00 -1.05
C PRO A 96 14.36 5.94 -1.08
N ASP A 97 14.35 4.97 -0.16
CA ASP A 97 15.32 3.87 -0.13
C ASP A 97 14.77 2.60 -0.83
N GLY A 98 13.52 2.63 -1.29
CA GLY A 98 12.85 1.50 -1.95
C GLY A 98 12.20 0.50 -1.00
N ASN A 99 11.98 0.84 0.27
CA ASN A 99 11.12 0.04 1.15
C ASN A 99 9.66 0.18 0.65
N GLU A 100 8.94 -0.94 0.57
CA GLU A 100 7.55 -0.95 0.11
C GLU A 100 6.57 -0.83 1.27
N PHE A 101 5.69 0.16 1.19
CA PHE A 101 4.62 0.44 2.14
C PHE A 101 3.26 0.23 1.47
N GLU A 102 2.35 -0.45 2.16
CA GLU A 102 0.98 -0.67 1.72
C GLU A 102 0.01 0.11 2.61
N MET A 103 -0.83 0.93 1.99
CA MET A 103 -2.05 1.45 2.62
C MET A 103 -3.23 0.64 2.10
N GLN A 104 -4.00 0.02 2.99
CA GLN A 104 -5.09 -0.88 2.60
C GLN A 104 -6.35 -0.66 3.42
N VAL A 105 -7.48 -1.11 2.90
CA VAL A 105 -8.74 -1.29 3.65
C VAL A 105 -9.29 -2.69 3.39
N ASP A 106 -9.86 -3.31 4.42
CA ASP A 106 -10.51 -4.61 4.29
C ASP A 106 -11.81 -4.48 3.48
N ASN A 107 -12.01 -5.40 2.53
CA ASN A 107 -13.22 -5.47 1.71
C ASN A 107 -14.36 -6.25 2.38
N PHE A 108 -14.11 -6.84 3.55
CA PHE A 108 -15.06 -7.60 4.35
C PHE A 108 -15.20 -6.98 5.74
N ASP A 109 -16.37 -7.15 6.36
CA ASP A 109 -16.65 -6.59 7.70
C ASP A 109 -15.79 -7.22 8.79
N THR A 110 -15.31 -8.45 8.57
CA THR A 110 -14.49 -9.18 9.53
C THR A 110 -13.31 -9.89 8.86
N ALA A 111 -12.21 -9.98 9.60
CA ALA A 111 -11.04 -10.77 9.20
C ALA A 111 -11.38 -12.25 8.96
N GLU A 112 -12.41 -12.79 9.62
CA GLU A 112 -12.85 -14.16 9.41
C GLU A 112 -13.49 -14.35 8.02
N GLN A 113 -14.38 -13.44 7.61
CA GLN A 113 -14.95 -13.46 6.26
C GLN A 113 -13.86 -13.30 5.18
N ALA A 114 -12.88 -12.40 5.42
CA ALA A 114 -11.73 -12.25 4.54
C ALA A 114 -10.94 -13.56 4.40
N ARG A 115 -10.65 -14.26 5.50
CA ARG A 115 -9.98 -15.57 5.47
C ARG A 115 -10.79 -16.63 4.75
N GLN A 116 -12.10 -16.66 4.95
CA GLN A 116 -13.00 -17.57 4.25
C GLN A 116 -12.97 -17.34 2.74
N PHE A 117 -12.97 -16.08 2.30
CA PHE A 117 -12.78 -15.74 0.90
C PHE A 117 -11.41 -16.20 0.37
N MET A 118 -10.33 -15.96 1.12
CA MET A 118 -8.98 -16.39 0.73
C MET A 118 -8.85 -17.91 0.58
N ALA A 119 -9.67 -18.70 1.30
CA ALA A 119 -9.70 -20.16 1.20
C ALA A 119 -10.49 -20.68 -0.03
N THR A 120 -11.14 -19.80 -0.80
CA THR A 120 -11.94 -20.20 -1.96
C THR A 120 -11.10 -20.57 -3.19
N PRO A 121 -11.62 -21.42 -4.09
CA PRO A 121 -11.02 -21.64 -5.41
C PRO A 121 -10.92 -20.36 -6.25
N GLU A 122 -11.84 -19.40 -6.05
CA GLU A 122 -11.82 -18.10 -6.73
C GLU A 122 -10.56 -17.31 -6.34
N TYR A 123 -10.23 -17.24 -5.05
CA TYR A 123 -9.02 -16.59 -4.60
C TYR A 123 -7.77 -17.33 -5.08
N ALA A 124 -7.75 -18.67 -5.04
CA ALA A 124 -6.61 -19.46 -5.52
C ALA A 124 -6.32 -19.25 -7.03
N LYS A 125 -7.35 -18.96 -7.84
CA LYS A 125 -7.20 -18.64 -9.27
C LYS A 125 -6.45 -17.31 -9.47
N ASN A 126 -6.73 -16.31 -8.63
CA ASN A 126 -6.07 -15.01 -8.65
C ASN A 126 -5.78 -14.54 -7.21
N PRO A 127 -4.65 -14.93 -6.60
CA PRO A 127 -4.24 -14.43 -5.28
C PRO A 127 -3.59 -13.04 -5.34
N ILE A 128 -3.39 -12.47 -6.53
CA ILE A 128 -2.66 -11.22 -6.76
C ILE A 128 -3.59 -10.01 -6.85
N GLY A 129 -4.86 -10.21 -7.20
CA GLY A 129 -5.83 -9.15 -7.36
C GLY A 129 -5.94 -8.58 -8.78
N VAL A 130 -6.72 -7.51 -8.89
CA VAL A 130 -6.97 -6.77 -10.12
C VAL A 130 -6.48 -5.36 -9.96
N ASP A 131 -5.66 -4.89 -10.89
CA ASP A 131 -5.15 -3.51 -10.85
C ASP A 131 -6.32 -2.53 -10.90
N MET A 132 -6.17 -1.42 -10.18
CA MET A 132 -7.19 -0.38 -10.10
C MET A 132 -6.66 0.91 -10.69
N ASP A 133 -7.45 1.57 -11.53
CA ASP A 133 -7.22 2.99 -11.83
C ASP A 133 -7.56 3.81 -10.58
N VAL A 134 -6.59 4.54 -10.03
CA VAL A 134 -6.79 5.28 -8.77
C VAL A 134 -7.71 6.46 -8.98
N ASP A 135 -7.62 7.17 -10.09
CA ASP A 135 -8.45 8.35 -10.30
C ASP A 135 -9.93 7.93 -10.45
N ASP A 136 -10.20 6.78 -11.11
CA ASP A 136 -11.54 6.19 -11.13
C ASP A 136 -11.98 5.71 -9.74
N PHE A 137 -11.11 5.03 -8.98
CA PHE A 137 -11.40 4.61 -7.61
C PHE A 137 -11.82 5.80 -6.74
N ILE A 138 -11.03 6.88 -6.74
CA ILE A 138 -11.32 8.09 -5.99
C ILE A 138 -12.66 8.68 -6.42
N ARG A 139 -12.91 8.78 -7.73
CA ARG A 139 -14.19 9.27 -8.27
C ARG A 139 -15.37 8.47 -7.73
N ARG A 140 -15.29 7.13 -7.69
CA ARG A 140 -16.36 6.23 -7.21
C ARG A 140 -16.61 6.38 -5.70
N VAL A 141 -15.54 6.43 -4.91
CA VAL A 141 -15.64 6.66 -3.46
C VAL A 141 -16.28 8.03 -3.18
N ARG A 142 -15.81 9.08 -3.85
CA ARG A 142 -16.30 10.46 -3.62
C ARG A 142 -17.71 10.71 -4.16
N SER A 143 -18.20 9.91 -5.11
CA SER A 143 -19.58 10.01 -5.59
C SER A 143 -20.62 9.42 -4.63
N GLY A 144 -20.20 8.70 -3.59
CA GLY A 144 -21.09 7.94 -2.72
C GLY A 144 -21.67 6.71 -3.39
N GLU A 145 -20.94 6.10 -4.35
CA GLU A 145 -21.31 4.78 -4.86
C GLU A 145 -21.30 3.77 -3.71
N ASP A 146 -22.20 2.79 -3.76
CA ASP A 146 -22.27 1.73 -2.75
C ASP A 146 -20.91 1.04 -2.56
N GLU A 147 -20.42 0.98 -1.32
CA GLU A 147 -19.08 0.46 -1.02
C GLU A 147 -18.94 -1.00 -1.44
N ALA A 148 -20.00 -1.81 -1.34
CA ALA A 148 -19.96 -3.21 -1.75
C ALA A 148 -19.65 -3.35 -3.26
N SER A 149 -20.13 -2.42 -4.08
CA SER A 149 -19.81 -2.33 -5.51
C SER A 149 -18.34 -1.97 -5.76
N ILE A 150 -17.78 -1.07 -4.94
CA ILE A 150 -16.37 -0.64 -5.05
C ILE A 150 -15.42 -1.75 -4.57
N LYS A 151 -15.75 -2.40 -3.44
CA LYS A 151 -14.96 -3.47 -2.81
C LYS A 151 -14.95 -4.76 -3.63
N LYS A 152 -16.00 -5.03 -4.41
CA LYS A 152 -16.10 -6.25 -5.21
C LYS A 152 -14.99 -6.31 -6.26
N ARG A 153 -14.11 -7.29 -6.12
CA ARG A 153 -13.06 -7.56 -7.11
C ARG A 153 -13.64 -8.12 -8.42
N PRO A 154 -13.26 -7.58 -9.58
CA PRO A 154 -13.62 -8.18 -10.88
C PRO A 154 -12.97 -9.57 -11.09
N ASP A 155 -13.65 -10.50 -11.78
CA ASP A 155 -13.00 -11.74 -12.25
C ASP A 155 -12.36 -11.51 -13.62
N ILE A 156 -11.03 -11.43 -13.64
CA ILE A 156 -10.23 -11.27 -14.87
C ILE A 156 -9.57 -12.58 -15.33
N GLY A 157 -9.93 -13.71 -14.73
CA GLY A 157 -9.20 -14.96 -14.93
C GLY A 157 -8.00 -15.13 -13.98
N PRO A 158 -7.13 -16.11 -14.26
CA PRO A 158 -5.97 -16.39 -13.42
C PRO A 158 -4.90 -15.30 -13.46
N ARG A 159 -4.26 -15.06 -12.31
CA ARG A 159 -3.09 -14.17 -12.17
C ARG A 159 -2.27 -14.61 -10.95
N LEU A 160 -1.03 -14.99 -11.16
CA LEU A 160 -0.14 -15.57 -10.14
C LEU A 160 1.09 -14.71 -9.85
N SER A 161 1.32 -13.65 -10.63
CA SER A 161 2.31 -12.62 -10.30
C SER A 161 1.82 -11.19 -10.55
N ARG A 162 2.46 -10.23 -9.88
CA ARG A 162 2.17 -8.79 -10.01
C ARG A 162 2.30 -8.30 -11.46
N TRP A 163 3.16 -8.93 -12.26
CA TRP A 163 3.49 -8.56 -13.64
C TRP A 163 2.45 -9.03 -14.67
N GLU A 164 1.71 -10.09 -14.36
CA GLU A 164 0.74 -10.66 -15.29
C GLU A 164 -0.49 -9.74 -15.37
N ASN A 165 -0.87 -9.39 -16.61
CA ASN A 165 -2.07 -8.58 -16.90
C ASN A 165 -2.15 -7.27 -16.11
N SER A 166 -0.98 -6.68 -15.80
CA SER A 166 -0.90 -5.42 -15.06
C SER A 166 -0.95 -4.21 -15.99
N ILE A 167 -1.63 -3.16 -15.54
CA ILE A 167 -1.60 -1.83 -16.19
C ILE A 167 -0.46 -0.96 -15.64
N TYR A 168 0.09 -1.31 -14.48
CA TYR A 168 1.19 -0.61 -13.81
C TYR A 168 2.56 -1.20 -14.14
N PHE A 169 2.59 -2.50 -14.40
CA PHE A 169 3.80 -3.21 -14.80
C PHE A 169 3.66 -3.67 -16.23
N ASN A 170 4.41 -3.04 -17.13
CA ASN A 170 4.71 -3.67 -18.40
C ASN A 170 5.50 -4.94 -18.10
N ARG A 171 5.16 -6.07 -18.74
CA ARG A 171 6.08 -7.22 -18.80
C ARG A 171 7.44 -6.62 -19.14
N ARG A 172 8.40 -6.70 -18.21
CA ARG A 172 9.78 -6.42 -18.58
C ARG A 172 10.03 -7.27 -19.82
N ALA A 173 10.34 -6.60 -20.92
CA ALA A 173 11.02 -7.28 -22.00
C ALA A 173 12.29 -7.85 -21.37
N GLU A 174 12.29 -9.18 -21.28
CA GLU A 174 13.43 -10.08 -21.00
C GLU A 174 14.01 -10.05 -19.58
#